data_AF-A0A2D4QHL8-F1
#
_entry.id   AF-A0A2D4QHL8-F1
#
_cell.length_a   1.000
_cell.length_b   1.000
_cell.length_c   1.000
_cell.angle_alpha   90.00
_cell.angle_beta   90.00
_cell.angle_gamma   90.00
#
_symmetry.space_group_name_H-M   'P 1'
#
loop_
_entity.id
_entity.type
_entity.pdbx_description
1 polymer ?
#
loop_
_entity_poly.entity_id
_entity_poly.type
_entity_poly.pdbx_seq_one_letter_code
_entity_poly.pdbx_strand_id
1 'polypeptide(L)'
;MALLVVPAAGVMASEGQQSSHEAVLEAIQTELKKVQQENRVMRDELDLLQAENSQDWLTEQRAEEIKGLVGDVLADADTRSSLVGNGLMAGWSEHFFLASADGRFLLRLGALMQNRFILNWRESALESTQSNVDNWVYGFETTTARLNLSGHVFGDDIQYRLSLGYGRLDPYRYGQDDTQFGTRLYEAWTRFRITDEWSVRMGLMKSPFTRETLVYEGRQLAVERSTIDMRLGLGRSVGVELDYTTDEMRGMLSINSGSGAYFGRIGLPDQTPPFSWSTDASDLSIQGRMEFLLAGEWSQFKQFTSPPGQDFGMMLGIAGGALKQERTVVGNNSKNDVWLATADVSVMYGGASLFAAFIYANQINLNDNPRKLFDNVDWYGVVVQGSVYLDEKIELYARYEYGGPTSVVGNLPPPQLKDFTEPVSILMVGTNYYIDGQDVKLTVDAGISFNPMSAIMTINQTGWREEPEEHDAQFLLRAQMQLMF
;
A
#
# COMPACT_ATOMS: atom_id res chain seq x y z
N MET A 1 25.57 -55.09 -66.90
CA MET A 1 26.79 -54.92 -66.09
C MET A 1 26.40 -55.14 -64.64
N ALA A 2 26.79 -56.19 -63.93
CA ALA A 2 27.46 -57.45 -64.29
C ALA A 2 26.91 -58.53 -63.31
N LEU A 3 26.39 -59.68 -63.80
CA LEU A 3 27.05 -60.99 -63.80
C LEU A 3 27.37 -61.56 -62.39
N LEU A 4 26.66 -62.63 -61.98
CA LEU A 4 27.10 -64.06 -61.94
C LEU A 4 27.35 -64.47 -60.46
N VAL A 5 27.28 -65.72 -59.97
CA VAL A 5 27.25 -67.09 -60.55
C VAL A 5 26.28 -68.00 -59.74
N VAL A 6 25.76 -69.07 -60.37
CA VAL A 6 25.31 -70.31 -59.70
C VAL A 6 26.08 -71.48 -60.31
N PRO A 7 26.53 -72.47 -59.51
CA PRO A 7 26.65 -73.84 -60.00
C PRO A 7 25.85 -74.85 -59.16
N ALA A 8 25.54 -75.98 -59.77
CA ALA A 8 24.72 -77.06 -59.22
C ALA A 8 25.47 -78.42 -59.24
N ALA A 9 24.79 -79.47 -58.73
CA ALA A 9 25.23 -80.87 -58.61
C ALA A 9 26.28 -81.17 -57.51
N GLY A 10 26.30 -82.34 -56.86
CA GLY A 10 25.33 -83.45 -56.91
C GLY A 10 25.84 -84.74 -56.24
N VAL A 11 25.01 -85.33 -55.36
CA VAL A 11 24.96 -86.74 -54.91
C VAL A 11 26.26 -87.49 -54.56
N MET A 12 26.41 -87.88 -53.28
CA MET A 12 26.65 -89.28 -52.83
C MET A 12 26.22 -89.46 -51.36
N ALA A 13 25.87 -90.69 -50.96
CA ALA A 13 25.43 -91.09 -49.61
C ALA A 13 26.65 -91.51 -48.72
N SER A 14 26.57 -92.00 -47.47
CA SER A 14 25.48 -92.54 -46.64
C SER A 14 25.79 -92.48 -45.11
N GLU A 15 24.81 -92.87 -44.27
CA GLU A 15 24.96 -93.56 -42.97
C GLU A 15 25.50 -92.86 -41.70
N GLY A 16 25.85 -91.57 -41.72
CA GLY A 16 26.41 -90.91 -40.51
C GLY A 16 25.43 -90.33 -39.47
N GLN A 17 24.18 -90.03 -39.82
CA GLN A 17 23.46 -88.90 -39.16
C GLN A 17 22.05 -89.21 -38.59
N GLN A 18 21.60 -90.47 -38.57
CA GLN A 18 20.31 -90.84 -37.98
C GLN A 18 20.36 -91.01 -36.46
N SER A 19 21.45 -91.55 -35.89
CA SER A 19 21.57 -91.81 -34.45
C SER A 19 21.58 -90.53 -33.60
N SER A 20 22.11 -89.42 -34.12
CA SER A 20 22.09 -88.13 -33.42
C SER A 20 20.70 -87.49 -33.36
N HIS A 21 19.83 -87.75 -34.33
CA HIS A 21 18.46 -87.20 -34.32
C HIS A 21 17.53 -87.97 -33.38
N GLU A 22 17.68 -89.30 -33.28
CA GLU A 22 16.90 -90.08 -32.30
C GLU A 22 17.27 -89.70 -30.85
N ALA A 23 18.55 -89.57 -30.53
CA ALA A 23 19.00 -89.13 -29.20
C ALA A 23 18.48 -87.73 -28.82
N VAL A 24 18.43 -86.79 -29.78
CA VAL A 24 17.87 -85.44 -29.56
C VAL A 24 16.35 -85.49 -29.40
N LEU A 25 15.64 -86.32 -30.16
CA LEU A 25 14.19 -86.51 -30.01
C LEU A 25 13.82 -87.15 -28.68
N GLU A 26 14.58 -88.13 -28.20
CA GLU A 26 14.36 -88.77 -26.89
C GLU A 26 14.64 -87.80 -25.73
N ALA A 27 15.69 -86.97 -25.84
CA ALA A 27 15.96 -85.89 -24.89
C ALA A 27 14.82 -84.86 -24.85
N ILE A 28 14.31 -84.42 -26.01
CA ILE A 28 13.18 -83.49 -26.11
C ILE A 28 11.90 -84.11 -25.51
N GLN A 29 11.61 -85.38 -25.79
CA GLN A 29 10.45 -86.06 -25.20
C GLN A 29 10.56 -86.23 -23.68
N THR A 30 11.78 -86.39 -23.17
CA THR A 30 12.05 -86.50 -21.73
C THR A 30 11.84 -85.15 -21.03
N GLU A 31 12.38 -84.06 -21.60
CA GLU A 31 12.16 -82.71 -21.07
C GLU A 31 10.69 -82.29 -21.20
N LEU A 32 9.99 -82.65 -22.29
CA LEU A 32 8.57 -82.36 -22.44
C LEU A 32 7.71 -83.05 -21.35
N LYS A 33 8.03 -84.30 -21.00
CA LYS A 33 7.37 -85.02 -19.88
C LYS A 33 7.65 -84.34 -18.54
N LYS A 34 8.90 -83.90 -18.31
CA LYS A 34 9.30 -83.17 -17.10
C LYS A 34 8.56 -81.84 -16.97
N VAL A 35 8.54 -81.03 -18.03
CA VAL A 35 7.80 -79.75 -18.09
C VAL A 35 6.29 -79.96 -17.94
N GLN A 36 5.71 -81.04 -18.48
CA GLN A 36 4.31 -81.39 -18.24
C GLN A 36 4.03 -81.80 -16.78
N GLN A 37 4.98 -82.43 -16.11
CA GLN A 37 4.86 -82.81 -14.71
C GLN A 37 5.03 -81.60 -13.78
N GLU A 38 5.98 -80.71 -14.05
CA GLU A 38 6.13 -79.42 -13.35
C GLU A 38 4.90 -78.52 -13.54
N ASN A 39 4.31 -78.48 -14.74
CA ASN A 39 3.04 -77.77 -14.98
C ASN A 39 1.84 -78.37 -14.25
N ARG A 40 1.87 -79.66 -13.88
CA ARG A 40 0.82 -80.26 -13.03
C ARG A 40 1.04 -79.83 -11.58
N VAL A 41 2.26 -79.94 -11.06
CA VAL A 41 2.59 -79.50 -9.70
C VAL A 41 2.25 -78.01 -9.50
N MET A 42 2.62 -77.13 -10.45
CA MET A 42 2.26 -75.71 -10.37
C MET A 42 0.75 -75.45 -10.46
N ARG A 43 -0.03 -76.32 -11.13
CA ARG A 43 -1.49 -76.22 -11.17
C ARG A 43 -2.11 -76.70 -9.86
N ASP A 44 -1.64 -77.83 -9.33
CA ASP A 44 -2.10 -78.36 -8.05
C ASP A 44 -1.76 -77.36 -6.90
N GLU A 45 -0.61 -76.69 -6.97
CA GLU A 45 -0.20 -75.62 -6.05
C GLU A 45 -1.02 -74.33 -6.22
N LEU A 46 -1.34 -73.94 -7.47
CA LEU A 46 -2.26 -72.83 -7.74
C LEU A 46 -3.68 -73.13 -7.26
N ASP A 47 -4.19 -74.34 -7.47
CA ASP A 47 -5.52 -74.76 -6.99
C ASP A 47 -5.55 -74.78 -5.45
N LEU A 48 -4.44 -75.14 -4.79
CA LEU A 48 -4.27 -75.05 -3.33
C LEU A 48 -4.26 -73.60 -2.83
N LEU A 49 -3.44 -72.73 -3.43
CA LEU A 49 -3.38 -71.29 -3.11
C LEU A 49 -4.69 -70.56 -3.42
N GLN A 50 -5.43 -71.01 -4.44
CA GLN A 50 -6.73 -70.47 -4.82
C GLN A 50 -7.82 -70.97 -3.86
N ALA A 51 -7.76 -72.21 -3.37
CA ALA A 51 -8.63 -72.71 -2.31
C ALA A 51 -8.38 -71.97 -0.97
N GLU A 52 -7.11 -71.76 -0.61
CA GLU A 52 -6.70 -71.07 0.62
C GLU A 52 -7.10 -69.58 0.60
N ASN A 53 -6.93 -68.87 -0.52
CA ASN A 53 -7.41 -67.49 -0.66
C ASN A 53 -8.94 -67.36 -0.80
N SER A 54 -9.66 -68.39 -1.27
CA SER A 54 -11.10 -68.28 -1.54
C SER A 54 -11.98 -68.29 -0.29
N GLN A 55 -11.46 -68.68 0.89
CA GLN A 55 -12.26 -68.78 2.12
C GLN A 55 -12.17 -67.56 3.06
N ASP A 56 -11.11 -66.75 3.01
CA ASP A 56 -10.90 -65.63 3.97
C ASP A 56 -11.04 -64.20 3.37
N TRP A 57 -11.21 -64.07 2.05
CA TRP A 57 -11.31 -62.75 1.39
C TRP A 57 -12.71 -62.11 1.46
N LEU A 58 -13.75 -62.89 1.82
CA LEU A 58 -15.17 -62.49 1.81
C LEU A 58 -15.84 -62.49 3.19
N THR A 59 -15.08 -62.28 4.27
CA THR A 59 -15.70 -62.02 5.58
C THR A 59 -16.40 -60.66 5.57
N GLU A 60 -17.68 -60.66 5.98
CA GLU A 60 -18.52 -59.46 6.03
C GLU A 60 -17.89 -58.34 6.89
N GLN A 61 -17.11 -58.74 7.89
CA GLN A 61 -16.29 -57.87 8.73
C GLN A 61 -15.22 -57.08 7.95
N ARG A 62 -14.53 -57.70 6.97
CA ARG A 62 -13.60 -57.00 6.07
C ARG A 62 -14.33 -56.15 5.03
N ALA A 63 -15.50 -56.57 4.58
CA ALA A 63 -16.33 -55.72 3.71
C ALA A 63 -16.77 -54.44 4.43
N GLU A 64 -17.06 -54.53 5.73
CA GLU A 64 -17.34 -53.38 6.59
C GLU A 64 -16.10 -52.50 6.82
N GLU A 65 -14.93 -53.08 7.11
CA GLU A 65 -13.66 -52.34 7.20
C GLU A 65 -13.27 -51.66 5.89
N ILE A 66 -13.45 -52.31 4.73
CA ILE A 66 -13.18 -51.71 3.42
C ILE A 66 -14.17 -50.59 3.10
N LYS A 67 -15.46 -50.74 3.43
CA LYS A 67 -16.43 -49.63 3.32
C LYS A 67 -16.08 -48.48 4.26
N GLY A 68 -15.61 -48.77 5.47
CA GLY A 68 -15.12 -47.77 6.42
C GLY A 68 -13.91 -47.02 5.87
N LEU A 69 -12.88 -47.75 5.43
CA LEU A 69 -11.66 -47.19 4.85
C LEU A 69 -11.95 -46.41 3.55
N VAL A 70 -12.83 -46.91 2.68
CA VAL A 70 -13.27 -46.18 1.47
C VAL A 70 -14.13 -44.98 1.84
N GLY A 71 -14.95 -45.06 2.89
CA GLY A 71 -15.72 -43.93 3.43
C GLY A 71 -14.80 -42.83 4.00
N ASP A 72 -13.79 -43.22 4.78
CA ASP A 72 -12.79 -42.33 5.34
C ASP A 72 -11.87 -41.75 4.25
N VAL A 73 -11.49 -42.53 3.23
CA VAL A 73 -10.72 -42.05 2.07
C VAL A 73 -11.56 -41.17 1.16
N LEU A 74 -12.87 -41.42 1.01
CA LEU A 74 -13.77 -40.52 0.28
C LEU A 74 -14.06 -39.25 1.09
N ALA A 75 -14.15 -39.32 2.41
CA ALA A 75 -14.27 -38.15 3.28
C ALA A 75 -12.96 -37.32 3.35
N ASP A 76 -11.78 -37.96 3.38
CA ASP A 76 -10.48 -37.29 3.22
C ASP A 76 -10.32 -36.74 1.80
N ALA A 77 -10.83 -37.44 0.77
CA ALA A 77 -10.81 -36.94 -0.61
C ALA A 77 -11.80 -35.79 -0.83
N ASP A 78 -12.97 -35.77 -0.20
CA ASP A 78 -13.94 -34.66 -0.27
C ASP A 78 -13.53 -33.48 0.61
N THR A 79 -12.92 -33.71 1.77
CA THR A 79 -12.29 -32.62 2.54
C THR A 79 -11.08 -32.07 1.81
N ARG A 80 -10.25 -32.88 1.14
CA ARG A 80 -9.20 -32.38 0.24
C ARG A 80 -9.74 -31.71 -1.03
N SER A 81 -10.81 -32.21 -1.66
CA SER A 81 -11.36 -31.60 -2.88
C SER A 81 -12.09 -30.28 -2.58
N SER A 82 -12.72 -30.16 -1.40
CA SER A 82 -13.29 -28.88 -0.93
C SER A 82 -12.22 -27.89 -0.44
N LEU A 83 -11.09 -28.36 0.09
CA LEU A 83 -9.90 -27.51 0.36
C LEU A 83 -9.15 -27.12 -0.92
N VAL A 84 -9.23 -27.94 -1.97
CA VAL A 84 -8.75 -27.65 -3.34
C VAL A 84 -9.93 -27.19 -4.20
N GLY A 85 -10.71 -26.23 -3.68
CA GLY A 85 -11.72 -25.53 -4.47
C GLY A 85 -11.07 -24.89 -5.71
N ASN A 86 -11.73 -25.05 -6.87
CA ASN A 86 -11.30 -24.62 -8.21
C ASN A 86 -10.11 -23.64 -8.25
N GLY A 87 -8.91 -24.20 -8.42
CA GLY A 87 -7.65 -23.52 -8.76
C GLY A 87 -7.35 -22.24 -7.99
N LEU A 88 -6.52 -22.33 -6.94
CA LEU A 88 -5.78 -21.15 -6.47
C LEU A 88 -4.83 -20.69 -7.58
N MET A 89 -5.08 -19.52 -8.15
CA MET A 89 -4.18 -18.85 -9.09
C MET A 89 -3.24 -17.93 -8.32
N ALA A 90 -1.94 -18.02 -8.59
CA ALA A 90 -0.92 -17.19 -7.96
C ALA A 90 0.03 -16.64 -9.03
N GLY A 91 0.52 -15.42 -8.86
CA GLY A 91 1.43 -14.83 -9.83
C GLY A 91 1.94 -13.44 -9.49
N TRP A 92 2.65 -12.86 -10.46
CA TRP A 92 3.15 -11.49 -10.45
C TRP A 92 2.60 -10.74 -11.67
N SER A 93 1.95 -9.61 -11.44
CA SER A 93 1.49 -8.68 -12.49
C SER A 93 1.35 -7.29 -11.88
N GLU A 94 2.43 -6.49 -11.99
CA GLU A 94 2.71 -5.25 -11.22
C GLU A 94 2.80 -5.42 -9.69
N HIS A 95 2.17 -6.46 -9.14
CA HIS A 95 2.06 -6.79 -7.73
C HIS A 95 2.05 -8.32 -7.60
N PHE A 96 2.35 -8.86 -6.41
CA PHE A 96 2.04 -10.27 -6.11
C PHE A 96 0.54 -10.43 -5.96
N PHE A 97 -0.04 -11.51 -6.50
CA PHE A 97 -1.46 -11.80 -6.31
C PHE A 97 -1.76 -13.28 -6.05
N LEU A 98 -2.87 -13.49 -5.34
CA LEU A 98 -3.58 -14.75 -5.15
C LEU A 98 -5.04 -14.53 -5.55
N ALA A 99 -5.59 -15.40 -6.38
CA ALA A 99 -6.98 -15.32 -6.86
C ALA A 99 -7.62 -16.71 -6.92
N SER A 100 -8.95 -16.79 -6.81
CA SER A 100 -9.70 -18.02 -7.09
C SER A 100 -9.97 -18.16 -8.59
N ALA A 101 -9.96 -19.37 -9.15
CA ALA A 101 -10.19 -19.58 -10.58
C ALA A 101 -11.61 -19.18 -11.04
N ASP A 102 -12.56 -19.08 -10.11
CA ASP A 102 -13.92 -18.57 -10.37
C ASP A 102 -14.00 -17.02 -10.38
N GLY A 103 -12.88 -16.31 -10.16
CA GLY A 103 -12.80 -14.85 -10.17
C GLY A 103 -13.50 -14.16 -9.00
N ARG A 104 -14.00 -14.90 -7.99
CA ARG A 104 -14.75 -14.30 -6.87
C ARG A 104 -13.85 -13.66 -5.81
N PHE A 105 -12.62 -14.13 -5.67
CA PHE A 105 -11.67 -13.65 -4.67
C PHE A 105 -10.37 -13.21 -5.32
N LEU A 106 -9.88 -12.05 -4.90
CA LEU A 106 -8.56 -11.53 -5.23
C LEU A 106 -7.89 -10.96 -3.97
N LEU A 107 -6.62 -11.28 -3.81
CA LEU A 107 -5.69 -10.65 -2.89
C LEU A 107 -4.46 -10.22 -3.68
N ARG A 108 -4.19 -8.91 -3.69
CA ARG A 108 -2.94 -8.30 -4.11
C ARG A 108 -2.13 -7.98 -2.87
N LEU A 109 -0.89 -8.47 -2.84
CA LEU A 109 0.12 -8.16 -1.85
C LEU A 109 1.14 -7.21 -2.49
N GLY A 110 1.36 -6.08 -1.82
CA GLY A 110 2.44 -5.16 -2.13
C GLY A 110 3.09 -4.62 -0.86
N ALA A 111 4.20 -3.90 -1.01
CA ALA A 111 4.94 -3.29 0.08
C ALA A 111 5.43 -1.88 -0.27
N LEU A 112 5.79 -1.10 0.74
CA LEU A 112 6.53 0.15 0.61
C LEU A 112 7.55 0.22 1.73
N MET A 113 8.83 0.39 1.38
CA MET A 113 9.93 0.67 2.30
C MET A 113 10.59 1.97 1.88
N GLN A 114 10.67 2.92 2.80
CA GLN A 114 11.32 4.22 2.61
C GLN A 114 12.33 4.39 3.75
N ASN A 115 13.62 4.38 3.38
CA ASN A 115 14.74 4.58 4.31
C ASN A 115 15.40 5.91 3.99
N ARG A 116 15.47 6.79 4.99
CA ARG A 116 15.85 8.19 4.83
C ARG A 116 17.08 8.53 5.68
N PHE A 117 18.06 9.18 5.06
CA PHE A 117 19.00 10.04 5.76
C PHE A 117 18.43 11.45 5.78
N ILE A 118 18.58 12.13 6.91
CA ILE A 118 18.22 13.52 7.09
C ILE A 118 19.35 14.27 7.79
N LEU A 119 19.59 15.49 7.33
CA LEU A 119 20.43 16.48 7.98
C LEU A 119 19.67 17.81 7.99
N ASN A 120 19.60 18.46 9.14
CA ASN A 120 19.06 19.79 9.34
C ASN A 120 20.14 20.65 10.01
N TRP A 121 20.24 21.90 9.58
CA TRP A 121 21.01 22.93 10.26
C TRP A 121 20.10 24.12 10.55
N ARG A 122 20.18 24.62 11.78
CA ARG A 122 19.50 25.82 12.25
C ARG A 122 20.41 26.64 13.15
N GLU A 123 20.08 27.90 13.35
CA GLU A 123 20.69 28.68 14.42
C GLU A 123 20.13 28.25 15.78
N SER A 124 21.00 28.02 16.76
CA SER A 124 20.57 27.52 18.07
C SER A 124 20.10 28.65 18.98
N ALA A 125 18.81 28.67 19.25
CA ALA A 125 18.21 29.50 20.29
C ALA A 125 18.83 29.23 21.67
N LEU A 126 18.91 30.28 22.48
CA LEU A 126 18.87 30.13 23.93
C LEU A 126 17.41 29.77 24.32
N GLU A 127 17.07 28.49 24.34
CA GLU A 127 15.81 28.05 24.96
C GLU A 127 15.76 28.57 26.41
N SER A 128 14.63 29.18 26.79
CA SER A 128 14.51 29.82 28.09
C SER A 128 14.60 28.78 29.20
N THR A 129 15.77 28.75 29.86
CA THR A 129 16.23 27.77 30.86
C THR A 129 16.59 26.37 30.32
N GLN A 130 17.92 26.20 30.12
CA GLN A 130 18.72 24.98 29.98
C GLN A 130 19.08 24.48 28.56
N SER A 131 20.39 24.59 28.30
CA SER A 131 21.20 23.91 27.27
C SER A 131 21.26 24.62 25.91
N ASN A 132 22.49 24.88 25.45
CA ASN A 132 22.74 25.15 24.04
C ASN A 132 22.38 23.88 23.25
N VAL A 133 21.39 23.98 22.36
CA VAL A 133 21.10 22.92 21.39
C VAL A 133 22.19 22.90 20.32
N ASP A 134 22.49 21.74 19.72
CA ASP A 134 23.39 21.69 18.57
C ASP A 134 22.70 22.28 17.33
N ASN A 135 23.41 23.13 16.59
CA ASN A 135 22.94 23.66 15.31
C ASN A 135 22.71 22.54 14.29
N TRP A 136 23.51 21.46 14.34
CA TRP A 136 23.43 20.33 13.42
C TRP A 136 22.64 19.17 14.03
N VAL A 137 21.60 18.72 13.32
CA VAL A 137 20.85 17.51 13.67
C VAL A 137 20.77 16.60 12.46
N TYR A 138 21.32 15.40 12.54
CA TYR A 138 21.30 14.43 11.44
C TYR A 138 21.08 13.00 11.94
N GLY A 139 20.61 12.13 11.04
CA GLY A 139 20.37 10.73 11.37
C GLY A 139 19.79 9.91 10.23
N PHE A 140 19.54 8.63 10.51
CA PHE A 140 18.85 7.70 9.63
C PHE A 140 17.54 7.24 10.27
N GLU A 141 16.48 7.17 9.49
CA GLU A 141 15.17 6.67 9.91
C GLU A 141 14.50 5.84 8.81
N THR A 142 13.70 4.84 9.17
CA THR A 142 12.77 4.18 8.24
C THR A 142 11.43 4.89 8.33
N THR A 143 11.20 5.88 7.46
CA THR A 143 10.02 6.76 7.51
C THR A 143 8.71 5.99 7.36
N THR A 144 8.71 4.94 6.54
CA THR A 144 7.61 3.99 6.37
C THR A 144 8.13 2.64 5.93
N ALA A 145 7.70 1.58 6.61
CA ALA A 145 7.80 0.19 6.17
C ALA A 145 6.42 -0.45 6.27
N ARG A 146 5.72 -0.59 5.14
CA ARG A 146 4.28 -0.92 5.08
C ARG A 146 4.03 -2.13 4.18
N LEU A 147 3.13 -3.00 4.61
CA LEU A 147 2.48 -4.01 3.78
C LEU A 147 1.10 -3.48 3.35
N ASN A 148 0.84 -3.54 2.04
CA ASN A 148 -0.44 -3.19 1.44
C ASN A 148 -1.12 -4.48 0.96
N LEU A 149 -2.25 -4.82 1.56
CA LEU A 149 -3.14 -5.89 1.13
C LEU A 149 -4.37 -5.24 0.50
N SER A 150 -4.78 -5.68 -0.68
CA SER A 150 -6.01 -5.15 -1.32
C SER A 150 -6.59 -6.12 -2.32
N GLY A 151 -7.86 -5.98 -2.65
CA GLY A 151 -8.50 -6.84 -3.65
C GLY A 151 -10.01 -6.79 -3.54
N HIS A 152 -10.66 -7.92 -3.85
CA HIS A 152 -12.11 -8.04 -3.80
C HIS A 152 -12.56 -9.43 -3.34
N VAL A 153 -13.81 -9.52 -2.88
CA VAL A 153 -14.41 -10.75 -2.33
C VAL A 153 -15.84 -10.92 -2.84
N PHE A 154 -16.24 -12.16 -3.10
CA PHE A 154 -17.55 -12.54 -3.64
C PHE A 154 -17.92 -11.95 -5.02
N GLY A 155 -16.95 -11.41 -5.75
CA GLY A 155 -17.12 -10.56 -6.94
C GLY A 155 -16.23 -9.32 -6.84
N ASP A 156 -16.28 -8.43 -7.82
CA ASP A 156 -15.52 -7.16 -7.83
C ASP A 156 -16.29 -5.97 -7.23
N ASP A 157 -17.58 -6.16 -6.89
CA ASP A 157 -18.43 -5.19 -6.19
C ASP A 157 -17.96 -4.87 -4.76
N ILE A 158 -17.39 -5.86 -4.06
CA ILE A 158 -16.94 -5.71 -2.66
C ILE A 158 -15.42 -5.72 -2.63
N GLN A 159 -14.84 -4.52 -2.60
CA GLN A 159 -13.41 -4.29 -2.60
C GLN A 159 -12.92 -4.00 -1.18
N TYR A 160 -11.66 -4.33 -0.89
CA TYR A 160 -11.05 -4.05 0.41
C TYR A 160 -9.61 -3.57 0.28
N ARG A 161 -9.15 -2.85 1.31
CA ARG A 161 -7.75 -2.47 1.49
C ARG A 161 -7.40 -2.53 2.97
N LEU A 162 -6.30 -3.21 3.29
CA LEU A 162 -5.68 -3.25 4.60
C LEU A 162 -4.21 -2.88 4.45
N SER A 163 -3.79 -1.79 5.07
CA SER A 163 -2.44 -1.24 5.00
C SER A 163 -1.87 -1.08 6.39
N LEU A 164 -1.01 -2.01 6.79
CA LEU A 164 -0.36 -2.06 8.10
C LEU A 164 1.15 -1.84 7.94
N GLY A 165 1.81 -1.28 8.94
CA GLY A 165 3.26 -1.10 8.86
C GLY A 165 3.89 -0.48 10.10
N TYR A 166 5.18 -0.24 9.99
CA TYR A 166 6.00 0.53 10.91
C TYR A 166 6.25 1.93 10.34
N GLY A 167 6.31 2.93 11.21
CA GLY A 167 6.65 4.31 10.88
C GLY A 167 6.41 5.22 12.08
N ARG A 168 6.53 6.53 11.87
CA ARG A 168 6.20 7.55 12.87
C ARG A 168 4.73 7.38 13.29
N LEU A 169 4.48 7.27 14.60
CA LEU A 169 3.13 7.05 15.13
C LEU A 169 2.24 8.24 14.77
N ASP A 170 2.72 9.46 15.03
CA ASP A 170 2.08 10.72 14.70
C ASP A 170 2.88 11.52 13.65
N PRO A 171 2.71 11.24 12.34
CA PRO A 171 3.48 11.92 11.30
C PRO A 171 3.05 13.36 11.06
N TYR A 172 1.92 13.81 11.61
CA TYR A 172 1.34 15.14 11.37
C TYR A 172 1.51 16.11 12.56
N ARG A 173 2.14 15.66 13.67
CA ARG A 173 2.26 16.40 14.95
C ARG A 173 0.91 16.92 15.46
N TYR A 174 -0.05 16.00 15.55
CA TYR A 174 -1.33 16.20 16.23
C TYR A 174 -1.13 16.15 17.75
N GLY A 175 -0.32 15.22 18.26
CA GLY A 175 0.02 15.06 19.68
C GLY A 175 1.20 15.95 20.15
N GLN A 176 1.68 15.72 21.37
CA GLN A 176 2.87 16.41 21.91
C GLN A 176 4.21 15.83 21.40
N ASP A 177 4.23 14.56 20.99
CA ASP A 177 5.45 13.82 20.65
C ASP A 177 5.26 13.09 19.31
N ASP A 178 5.77 13.71 18.25
CA ASP A 178 5.88 13.19 16.89
C ASP A 178 7.26 12.56 16.62
N THR A 179 8.03 12.23 17.66
CA THR A 179 9.33 11.54 17.51
C THR A 179 9.21 10.02 17.59
N GLN A 180 8.10 9.50 18.12
CA GLN A 180 7.90 8.06 18.34
C GLN A 180 7.62 7.28 17.06
N PHE A 181 8.27 6.12 16.95
CA PHE A 181 8.03 5.13 15.90
C PHE A 181 7.41 3.86 16.47
N GLY A 182 6.53 3.23 15.68
CA GLY A 182 5.90 1.97 16.06
C GLY A 182 5.03 1.40 14.95
N THR A 183 4.29 0.34 15.28
CA THR A 183 3.31 -0.25 14.37
C THR A 183 2.06 0.61 14.28
N ARG A 184 1.60 0.91 13.07
CA ARG A 184 0.38 1.70 12.81
C ARG A 184 -0.43 1.14 11.65
N LEU A 185 -1.74 1.34 11.75
CA LEU A 185 -2.70 1.08 10.68
C LEU A 185 -2.77 2.34 9.81
N TYR A 186 -2.39 2.24 8.53
CA TYR A 186 -2.40 3.38 7.61
C TYR A 186 -3.74 3.53 6.90
N GLU A 187 -4.36 2.42 6.50
CA GLU A 187 -5.69 2.36 5.90
C GLU A 187 -6.31 0.99 6.22
N ALA A 188 -7.61 0.95 6.44
CA ALA A 188 -8.39 -0.27 6.62
C ALA A 188 -9.84 0.00 6.25
N TRP A 189 -10.22 -0.31 5.02
CA TRP A 189 -11.55 0.01 4.50
C TRP A 189 -12.10 -1.08 3.57
N THR A 190 -13.43 -1.09 3.47
CA THR A 190 -14.20 -1.86 2.49
C THR A 190 -14.97 -0.87 1.60
N ARG A 191 -15.06 -1.14 0.30
CA ARG A 191 -15.86 -0.39 -0.67
C ARG A 191 -16.90 -1.31 -1.29
N PHE A 192 -18.12 -0.82 -1.39
CA PHE A 192 -19.27 -1.48 -2.03
C PHE A 192 -19.67 -0.69 -3.28
N ARG A 193 -19.57 -1.30 -4.45
CA ARG A 193 -20.12 -0.75 -5.70
C ARG A 193 -21.65 -0.80 -5.65
N ILE A 194 -22.30 0.27 -6.07
CA ILE A 194 -23.77 0.42 -6.12
C ILE A 194 -24.25 0.50 -7.57
N THR A 195 -23.54 1.28 -8.39
CA THR A 195 -23.63 1.31 -9.85
C THR A 195 -22.20 1.37 -10.41
N ASP A 196 -22.05 1.41 -11.74
CA ASP A 196 -20.72 1.56 -12.36
C ASP A 196 -20.01 2.86 -11.95
N GLU A 197 -20.77 3.93 -11.68
CA GLU A 197 -20.26 5.25 -11.27
C GLU A 197 -20.23 5.46 -9.75
N TRP A 198 -21.16 4.86 -9.00
CA TRP A 198 -21.34 5.11 -7.56
C TRP A 198 -20.84 3.96 -6.70
N SER A 199 -20.05 4.28 -5.68
CA SER A 199 -19.68 3.32 -4.63
C SER A 199 -19.60 3.96 -3.25
N VAL A 200 -19.73 3.16 -2.19
CA VAL A 200 -19.59 3.62 -0.80
C VAL A 200 -18.42 2.91 -0.14
N ARG A 201 -17.48 3.69 0.40
CA ARG A 201 -16.31 3.24 1.14
C ARG A 201 -16.51 3.45 2.64
N MET A 202 -16.12 2.49 3.47
CA MET A 202 -16.26 2.55 4.93
C MET A 202 -14.99 2.05 5.62
N GLY A 203 -14.53 2.76 6.66
CA GLY A 203 -13.36 2.38 7.46
C GLY A 203 -12.34 3.52 7.65
N LEU A 204 -11.10 3.17 7.95
CA LEU A 204 -9.97 4.12 8.04
C LEU A 204 -9.44 4.42 6.63
N MET A 205 -9.58 5.66 6.19
CA MET A 205 -9.16 6.12 4.86
C MET A 205 -8.54 7.52 4.93
N LYS A 206 -7.98 8.00 3.81
CA LYS A 206 -7.57 9.40 3.68
C LYS A 206 -8.80 10.29 3.51
N SER A 207 -8.84 11.45 4.17
CA SER A 207 -9.97 12.38 4.02
C SER A 207 -9.94 13.05 2.63
N PRO A 208 -11.08 13.17 1.93
CA PRO A 208 -11.14 13.74 0.59
C PRO A 208 -11.06 15.27 0.64
N PHE A 209 -9.86 15.80 0.82
CA PHE A 209 -9.60 17.24 0.90
C PHE A 209 -8.45 17.65 -0.01
N THR A 210 -7.20 17.51 0.44
CA THR A 210 -6.01 17.92 -0.30
C THR A 210 -5.44 16.82 -1.19
N ARG A 211 -4.97 17.24 -2.37
CA ARG A 211 -4.42 16.38 -3.42
C ARG A 211 -3.12 15.70 -3.02
N GLU A 212 -2.20 16.39 -2.34
CA GLU A 212 -0.95 15.79 -1.83
C GLU A 212 -1.23 14.65 -0.85
N THR A 213 -2.11 14.87 0.14
CA THR A 213 -2.57 13.81 1.05
C THR A 213 -3.13 12.61 0.26
N LEU A 214 -4.02 12.82 -0.71
CA LEU A 214 -4.66 11.73 -1.49
C LEU A 214 -3.66 10.89 -2.29
N VAL A 215 -2.64 11.49 -2.93
CA VAL A 215 -1.57 10.76 -3.63
C VAL A 215 -0.84 9.80 -2.68
N TYR A 216 -0.52 8.59 -3.18
CA TYR A 216 0.18 7.56 -2.41
C TYR A 216 1.56 8.04 -1.95
N GLU A 217 2.01 7.63 -0.76
CA GLU A 217 3.31 8.07 -0.21
C GLU A 217 4.49 7.73 -1.13
N GLY A 218 4.48 6.55 -1.76
CA GLY A 218 5.52 6.16 -2.72
C GLY A 218 5.48 6.90 -4.06
N ARG A 219 4.43 7.69 -4.34
CA ARG A 219 4.19 8.37 -5.63
C ARG A 219 4.24 9.91 -5.50
N GLN A 220 4.76 10.41 -4.37
CA GLN A 220 5.11 11.81 -4.19
C GLN A 220 6.31 12.18 -5.07
N LEU A 221 6.38 13.45 -5.49
CA LEU A 221 7.49 14.00 -6.27
C LEU A 221 8.73 14.20 -5.39
N ALA A 222 8.53 14.75 -4.19
CA ALA A 222 9.58 14.99 -3.21
C ALA A 222 9.72 13.86 -2.18
N VAL A 223 10.77 13.92 -1.34
CA VAL A 223 11.01 12.94 -0.25
C VAL A 223 9.82 12.81 0.70
N GLU A 224 9.11 13.91 0.94
CA GLU A 224 7.90 13.99 1.75
C GLU A 224 6.93 15.01 1.12
N ARG A 225 5.66 15.00 1.52
CA ARG A 225 4.69 16.06 1.19
C ARG A 225 5.15 17.44 1.67
N SER A 226 4.47 18.48 1.21
CA SER A 226 4.65 19.84 1.74
C SER A 226 4.35 19.89 3.25
N THR A 227 5.08 20.73 3.97
CA THR A 227 4.78 21.11 5.36
C THR A 227 3.38 21.72 5.44
N ILE A 228 2.97 22.43 4.39
CA ILE A 228 1.61 22.95 4.21
C ILE A 228 0.55 21.83 4.19
N ASP A 229 0.68 20.78 3.37
CA ASP A 229 -0.26 19.64 3.38
C ASP A 229 -0.18 18.82 4.67
N MET A 230 1.02 18.66 5.23
CA MET A 230 1.21 17.94 6.49
C MET A 230 0.57 18.68 7.69
N ARG A 231 0.45 20.02 7.63
CA ARG A 231 -0.19 20.81 8.70
C ARG A 231 -1.67 21.11 8.45
N LEU A 232 -2.03 21.50 7.22
CA LEU A 232 -3.35 22.01 6.85
C LEU A 232 -4.20 20.98 6.10
N GLY A 233 -3.59 19.92 5.58
CA GLY A 233 -4.29 18.74 5.08
C GLY A 233 -4.87 17.93 6.23
N LEU A 234 -5.97 17.23 5.98
CA LEU A 234 -6.70 16.50 7.03
C LEU A 234 -6.15 15.11 7.31
N GLY A 235 -5.22 14.63 6.48
CA GLY A 235 -4.61 13.31 6.62
C GLY A 235 -5.63 12.17 6.45
N ARG A 236 -5.94 11.48 7.54
CA ARG A 236 -6.75 10.24 7.57
C ARG A 236 -7.80 10.29 8.66
N SER A 237 -8.94 9.65 8.42
CA SER A 237 -9.99 9.51 9.43
C SER A 237 -10.76 8.20 9.25
N VAL A 238 -11.50 7.81 10.28
CA VAL A 238 -12.43 6.66 10.23
C VAL A 238 -13.82 7.21 9.89
N GLY A 239 -14.49 6.64 8.89
CA GLY A 239 -15.81 7.10 8.49
C GLY A 239 -16.42 6.36 7.32
N VAL A 240 -17.39 7.04 6.68
CA VAL A 240 -18.07 6.62 5.46
C VAL A 240 -17.79 7.67 4.38
N GLU A 241 -17.57 7.24 3.15
CA GLU A 241 -17.38 8.08 1.98
C GLU A 241 -18.22 7.56 0.82
N LEU A 242 -18.91 8.48 0.13
CA LEU A 242 -19.59 8.24 -1.13
C LEU A 242 -18.65 8.67 -2.26
N ASP A 243 -18.21 7.72 -3.06
CA ASP A 243 -17.44 7.92 -4.29
C ASP A 243 -18.39 8.01 -5.50
N TYR A 244 -18.14 8.96 -6.39
CA TYR A 244 -18.70 9.07 -7.74
C TYR A 244 -17.55 9.15 -8.75
N THR A 245 -17.61 8.42 -9.86
CA THR A 245 -16.58 8.46 -10.92
C THR A 245 -17.18 8.29 -12.30
N THR A 246 -16.79 9.16 -13.23
CA THR A 246 -16.96 9.02 -14.68
C THR A 246 -15.61 9.24 -15.38
N ASP A 247 -15.60 9.19 -16.70
CA ASP A 247 -14.40 9.50 -17.49
C ASP A 247 -13.92 10.94 -17.27
N GLU A 248 -14.82 11.90 -17.07
CA GLU A 248 -14.51 13.34 -16.98
C GLU A 248 -14.51 13.89 -15.54
N MET A 249 -15.22 13.26 -14.59
CA MET A 249 -15.39 13.81 -13.24
C MET A 249 -15.26 12.75 -12.14
N ARG A 250 -14.70 13.14 -10.99
CA ARG A 250 -14.77 12.40 -9.74
C ARG A 250 -15.36 13.25 -8.63
N GLY A 251 -16.20 12.64 -7.80
CA GLY A 251 -16.74 13.21 -6.58
C GLY A 251 -16.46 12.31 -5.40
N MET A 252 -16.11 12.88 -4.26
CA MET A 252 -15.96 12.19 -2.98
C MET A 252 -16.68 13.01 -1.92
N LEU A 253 -17.54 12.39 -1.12
CA LEU A 253 -18.21 13.01 0.02
C LEU A 253 -18.11 12.12 1.26
N SER A 254 -17.36 12.56 2.27
CA SER A 254 -17.11 11.80 3.50
C SER A 254 -17.75 12.45 4.72
N ILE A 255 -18.34 11.60 5.58
CA ILE A 255 -18.66 11.90 6.98
C ILE A 255 -17.81 10.97 7.84
N ASN A 256 -17.04 11.52 8.77
CA ASN A 256 -16.01 10.79 9.49
C ASN A 256 -15.79 11.35 10.92
N SER A 257 -14.82 10.81 11.65
CA SER A 257 -14.43 11.26 12.99
C SER A 257 -13.50 12.49 13.01
N GLY A 258 -13.34 13.17 11.88
CA GLY A 258 -12.54 14.39 11.70
C GLY A 258 -11.03 14.22 11.77
N SER A 259 -10.30 15.28 12.14
CA SER A 259 -8.85 15.37 11.96
C SER A 259 -8.17 16.29 12.98
N GLY A 260 -7.03 15.83 13.51
CA GLY A 260 -6.22 16.56 14.49
C GLY A 260 -5.49 17.80 13.95
N ALA A 261 -5.56 18.06 12.63
CA ALA A 261 -4.97 19.26 12.02
C ALA A 261 -5.52 20.58 12.62
N TYR A 262 -6.81 20.58 13.01
CA TYR A 262 -7.54 21.75 13.51
C TYR A 262 -8.35 21.51 14.80
N PHE A 263 -8.45 20.28 15.29
CA PHE A 263 -9.17 19.97 16.52
C PHE A 263 -8.38 20.27 17.81
N GLY A 264 -7.07 20.45 17.70
CA GLY A 264 -6.26 21.01 18.76
C GLY A 264 -6.72 22.42 19.07
N ARG A 265 -7.13 22.67 20.32
CA ARG A 265 -7.05 24.02 20.89
C ARG A 265 -5.58 24.43 20.73
N ILE A 266 -5.29 25.55 20.08
CA ILE A 266 -3.91 25.97 19.78
C ILE A 266 -3.01 25.83 21.02
N GLY A 267 -1.98 24.98 20.93
CA GLY A 267 -1.07 24.64 22.03
C GLY A 267 -1.47 23.45 22.93
N LEU A 268 -2.47 22.65 22.55
CA LEU A 268 -2.83 21.39 23.22
C LEU A 268 -2.79 20.20 22.24
N PRO A 269 -2.43 18.99 22.72
CA PRO A 269 -2.38 17.81 21.87
C PRO A 269 -3.76 17.34 21.46
N ASP A 270 -3.80 16.81 20.26
CA ASP A 270 -4.90 16.08 19.69
C ASP A 270 -4.59 14.58 19.62
N GLN A 271 -5.58 13.79 19.24
CA GLN A 271 -5.42 12.37 18.98
C GLN A 271 -4.90 12.13 17.56
N THR A 272 -4.08 11.10 17.40
CA THR A 272 -3.68 10.59 16.09
C THR A 272 -4.62 9.46 15.65
N PRO A 273 -5.20 9.53 14.43
CA PRO A 273 -6.00 8.43 13.88
C PRO A 273 -5.22 7.10 13.81
N PRO A 274 -5.87 5.94 13.99
CA PRO A 274 -7.32 5.73 14.10
C PRO A 274 -7.89 6.04 15.48
N PHE A 275 -9.06 6.70 15.50
CA PHE A 275 -9.82 7.00 16.72
C PHE A 275 -10.70 5.82 17.17
N SER A 276 -11.08 5.84 18.44
CA SER A 276 -12.16 4.99 18.97
C SER A 276 -13.51 5.71 18.84
N TRP A 277 -14.62 4.97 18.88
CA TRP A 277 -15.93 5.59 19.11
C TRP A 277 -16.01 6.23 20.50
N SER A 278 -15.21 5.73 21.46
CA SER A 278 -15.17 6.15 22.86
C SER A 278 -14.25 7.35 23.12
N THR A 279 -13.83 8.04 22.06
CA THR A 279 -12.99 9.24 22.14
C THR A 279 -13.73 10.40 21.49
N ASP A 280 -13.86 11.50 22.21
CA ASP A 280 -14.58 12.72 21.82
C ASP A 280 -13.83 13.50 20.73
N ALA A 281 -13.70 12.91 19.53
CA ALA A 281 -12.93 13.49 18.43
C ALA A 281 -13.70 14.64 17.73
N SER A 282 -14.93 14.40 17.29
CA SER A 282 -15.74 15.39 16.57
C SER A 282 -17.24 15.24 16.80
N ASP A 283 -17.92 16.37 17.01
CA ASP A 283 -19.39 16.51 16.98
C ASP A 283 -19.92 16.36 15.54
N LEU A 284 -19.17 16.93 14.59
CA LEU A 284 -19.41 16.83 13.17
C LEU A 284 -18.09 16.90 12.40
N SER A 285 -17.92 16.06 11.39
CA SER A 285 -16.91 16.24 10.36
C SER A 285 -17.45 15.79 9.02
N ILE A 286 -17.43 16.71 8.06
CA ILE A 286 -17.86 16.48 6.67
C ILE A 286 -16.85 17.10 5.70
N GLN A 287 -16.46 16.33 4.67
CA GLN A 287 -15.57 16.79 3.61
C GLN A 287 -16.12 16.36 2.25
N GLY A 288 -16.09 17.27 1.28
CA GLY A 288 -16.40 16.99 -0.12
C GLY A 288 -15.27 17.43 -1.03
N ARG A 289 -14.91 16.61 -2.02
CA ARG A 289 -13.97 16.93 -3.09
C ARG A 289 -14.57 16.60 -4.45
N MET A 290 -14.34 17.48 -5.42
CA MET A 290 -14.60 17.24 -6.84
C MET A 290 -13.31 17.39 -7.62
N GLU A 291 -13.06 16.46 -8.55
CA GLU A 291 -11.95 16.50 -9.50
C GLU A 291 -12.50 16.45 -10.92
N PHE A 292 -11.95 17.27 -11.81
CA PHE A 292 -12.35 17.37 -13.21
C PHE A 292 -11.14 17.05 -14.08
N LEU A 293 -11.27 16.05 -14.94
CA LEU A 293 -10.27 15.67 -15.92
C LEU A 293 -10.51 16.48 -17.20
N LEU A 294 -9.60 17.41 -17.51
CA LEU A 294 -9.68 18.27 -18.68
C LEU A 294 -8.95 17.68 -19.89
N ALA A 295 -7.94 16.84 -19.64
CA ALA A 295 -7.19 16.09 -20.64
C ALA A 295 -6.45 14.90 -20.00
N GLY A 296 -6.13 13.90 -20.81
CA GLY A 296 -5.35 12.73 -20.40
C GLY A 296 -6.20 11.65 -19.75
N GLU A 297 -5.62 10.91 -18.79
CA GLU A 297 -6.29 9.82 -18.08
C GLU A 297 -6.14 9.95 -16.57
N TRP A 298 -7.15 9.50 -15.83
CA TRP A 298 -7.09 9.32 -14.36
C TRP A 298 -5.92 8.46 -13.86
N SER A 299 -5.35 7.61 -14.72
CA SER A 299 -4.17 6.78 -14.42
C SER A 299 -2.93 7.64 -14.13
N GLN A 300 -2.75 8.70 -14.92
CA GLN A 300 -1.63 9.65 -14.87
C GLN A 300 -1.60 10.39 -13.52
N PHE A 301 -2.78 10.76 -13.01
CA PHE A 301 -2.96 11.46 -11.74
C PHE A 301 -2.88 10.54 -10.50
N LYS A 302 -2.30 9.33 -10.60
CA LYS A 302 -1.94 8.53 -9.41
C LYS A 302 -0.60 8.95 -8.78
N GLN A 303 0.10 9.91 -9.38
CA GLN A 303 1.42 10.41 -8.98
C GLN A 303 1.58 11.91 -9.31
N PHE A 304 2.72 12.50 -8.96
CA PHE A 304 3.09 13.89 -9.31
C PHE A 304 4.16 14.01 -10.40
N THR A 305 4.65 12.91 -10.95
CA THR A 305 5.62 12.91 -12.06
C THR A 305 4.97 12.52 -13.39
N SER A 306 5.51 13.05 -14.49
CA SER A 306 5.10 12.71 -15.86
C SER A 306 6.29 12.17 -16.67
N PRO A 307 6.44 10.84 -16.80
CA PRO A 307 7.53 10.24 -17.54
C PRO A 307 7.58 10.67 -19.02
N PRO A 308 8.77 10.69 -19.65
CA PRO A 308 8.91 10.99 -21.08
C PRO A 308 8.00 10.13 -21.96
N GLY A 309 7.32 10.76 -22.92
CA GLY A 309 6.44 10.07 -23.88
C GLY A 309 5.02 9.76 -23.38
N GLN A 310 4.66 10.16 -22.15
CA GLN A 310 3.27 10.15 -21.67
C GLN A 310 2.45 11.25 -22.35
N ASP A 311 1.19 10.99 -22.70
CA ASP A 311 0.29 12.01 -23.27
C ASP A 311 0.00 13.16 -22.31
N PHE A 312 -0.29 14.35 -22.86
CA PHE A 312 -0.66 15.53 -22.08
C PHE A 312 -1.90 15.27 -21.22
N GLY A 313 -1.77 15.56 -19.92
CA GLY A 313 -2.86 15.45 -18.96
C GLY A 313 -3.06 16.76 -18.21
N MET A 314 -4.33 17.11 -17.93
CA MET A 314 -4.66 18.21 -17.03
C MET A 314 -5.87 17.85 -16.16
N MET A 315 -5.75 18.10 -14.85
CA MET A 315 -6.79 17.87 -13.86
C MET A 315 -6.93 19.08 -12.94
N LEU A 316 -8.17 19.47 -12.65
CA LEU A 316 -8.50 20.46 -11.61
C LEU A 316 -9.17 19.77 -10.43
N GLY A 317 -8.82 20.18 -9.20
CA GLY A 317 -9.46 19.74 -7.97
C GLY A 317 -10.01 20.92 -7.18
N ILE A 318 -11.19 20.74 -6.59
CA ILE A 318 -11.72 21.63 -5.54
C ILE A 318 -12.24 20.77 -4.40
N ALA A 319 -12.02 21.19 -3.16
CA ALA A 319 -12.60 20.54 -2.00
C ALA A 319 -12.96 21.55 -0.91
N GLY A 320 -13.84 21.14 0.00
CA GLY A 320 -14.22 21.92 1.15
C GLY A 320 -14.87 21.06 2.22
N GLY A 321 -15.10 21.64 3.39
CA GLY A 321 -15.67 20.90 4.49
C GLY A 321 -15.94 21.75 5.72
N ALA A 322 -16.56 21.10 6.70
CA ALA A 322 -16.75 21.63 8.03
C ALA A 322 -16.29 20.60 9.06
N LEU A 323 -15.60 21.07 10.09
CA LEU A 323 -15.24 20.29 11.26
C LEU A 323 -15.79 20.98 12.51
N LYS A 324 -16.24 20.21 13.49
CA LYS A 324 -16.71 20.71 14.77
C LYS A 324 -16.24 19.81 15.90
N GLN A 325 -15.47 20.37 16.82
CA GLN A 325 -14.85 19.63 17.91
C GLN A 325 -15.90 19.17 18.95
N GLU A 326 -15.74 17.97 19.51
CA GLU A 326 -16.58 17.51 20.62
C GLU A 326 -16.11 18.04 21.99
N ARG A 327 -17.00 18.09 22.98
CA ARG A 327 -16.71 18.51 24.36
C ARG A 327 -16.44 17.28 25.23
N THR A 328 -15.23 17.22 25.79
CA THR A 328 -14.84 16.26 26.83
C THR A 328 -15.34 16.63 28.25
N VAL A 329 -15.90 17.85 28.43
CA VAL A 329 -16.39 18.36 29.72
C VAL A 329 -17.68 19.16 29.52
N VAL A 330 -18.64 19.01 30.43
CA VAL A 330 -19.88 19.80 30.44
C VAL A 330 -19.56 21.26 30.79
N GLY A 331 -19.82 22.17 29.85
CA GLY A 331 -19.61 23.61 30.01
C GLY A 331 -20.35 24.45 28.97
N ASN A 332 -20.47 25.75 29.24
CA ASN A 332 -21.18 26.71 28.38
C ASN A 332 -20.33 27.30 27.24
N ASN A 333 -19.07 26.86 27.09
CA ASN A 333 -18.17 27.40 26.06
C ASN A 333 -18.58 26.89 24.67
N SER A 334 -18.42 27.74 23.64
CA SER A 334 -18.65 27.36 22.24
C SER A 334 -17.75 26.19 21.84
N LYS A 335 -18.25 25.32 20.95
CA LYS A 335 -17.42 24.29 20.32
C LYS A 335 -16.55 24.96 19.25
N ASN A 336 -15.30 24.55 19.11
CA ASN A 336 -14.41 24.96 18.03
C ASN A 336 -15.01 24.50 16.69
N ASP A 337 -15.30 25.45 15.81
CA ASP A 337 -15.84 25.20 14.47
C ASP A 337 -14.79 25.60 13.42
N VAL A 338 -14.61 24.77 12.39
CA VAL A 338 -13.59 24.95 11.34
C VAL A 338 -14.25 24.85 9.98
N TRP A 339 -14.04 25.85 9.13
CA TRP A 339 -14.49 25.88 7.73
C TRP A 339 -13.30 25.76 6.81
N LEU A 340 -13.37 24.85 5.84
CA LEU A 340 -12.24 24.43 5.02
C LEU A 340 -12.54 24.61 3.53
N ALA A 341 -11.56 25.09 2.78
CA ALA A 341 -11.59 25.13 1.33
C ALA A 341 -10.18 24.86 0.76
N THR A 342 -10.11 24.20 -0.39
CA THR A 342 -8.87 24.04 -1.16
C THR A 342 -9.18 23.95 -2.65
N ALA A 343 -8.25 24.43 -3.47
CA ALA A 343 -8.29 24.29 -4.92
C ALA A 343 -6.89 23.92 -5.41
N ASP A 344 -6.82 23.01 -6.39
CA ASP A 344 -5.56 22.52 -6.95
C ASP A 344 -5.63 22.25 -8.45
N VAL A 345 -4.47 22.28 -9.09
CA VAL A 345 -4.27 21.94 -10.50
C VAL A 345 -3.08 21.00 -10.62
N SER A 346 -3.24 19.95 -11.42
CA SER A 346 -2.18 19.03 -11.81
C SER A 346 -2.06 19.02 -13.34
N VAL A 347 -0.85 19.20 -13.87
CA VAL A 347 -0.55 19.17 -15.31
C VAL A 347 0.62 18.22 -15.58
N MET A 348 0.45 17.36 -16.58
CA MET A 348 1.41 16.35 -17.02
C MET A 348 1.77 16.64 -18.49
N TYR A 349 3.06 16.77 -18.81
CA TYR A 349 3.54 17.20 -20.13
C TYR A 349 4.29 16.12 -20.93
N GLY A 350 4.43 14.90 -20.41
CA GLY A 350 5.17 13.82 -21.09
C GLY A 350 6.68 13.97 -21.00
N GLY A 351 7.20 14.21 -19.79
CA GLY A 351 8.60 14.54 -19.51
C GLY A 351 8.78 15.71 -18.54
N ALA A 352 7.69 16.37 -18.13
CA ALA A 352 7.67 17.40 -17.10
C ALA A 352 6.28 17.42 -16.42
N SER A 353 6.21 17.91 -15.17
CA SER A 353 4.93 18.10 -14.47
C SER A 353 4.86 19.44 -13.74
N LEU A 354 3.63 19.87 -13.46
CA LEU A 354 3.34 21.01 -12.60
C LEU A 354 2.17 20.67 -11.68
N PHE A 355 2.31 20.99 -10.40
CA PHE A 355 1.23 20.96 -9.42
C PHE A 355 1.21 22.27 -8.64
N ALA A 356 0.03 22.85 -8.48
CA ALA A 356 -0.18 23.98 -7.59
C ALA A 356 -1.45 23.78 -6.77
N ALA A 357 -1.41 24.15 -5.50
CA ALA A 357 -2.54 24.10 -4.59
C ALA A 357 -2.62 25.34 -3.70
N PHE A 358 -3.84 25.74 -3.38
CA PHE A 358 -4.18 26.72 -2.35
C PHE A 358 -5.13 26.08 -1.34
N ILE A 359 -4.83 26.23 -0.05
CA ILE A 359 -5.64 25.78 1.08
C ILE A 359 -6.03 27.02 1.90
N TYR A 360 -7.27 27.04 2.37
CA TYR A 360 -7.79 28.00 3.34
C TYR A 360 -8.54 27.28 4.46
N ALA A 361 -8.33 27.73 5.70
CA ALA A 361 -9.15 27.32 6.84
C ALA A 361 -9.51 28.53 7.68
N ASN A 362 -10.79 28.68 8.03
CA ASN A 362 -11.24 29.60 9.09
C ASN A 362 -11.59 28.77 10.32
N GLN A 363 -10.95 29.09 11.45
CA GLN A 363 -11.18 28.46 12.74
C GLN A 363 -11.78 29.48 13.71
N ILE A 364 -12.88 29.14 14.36
CA ILE A 364 -13.58 30.02 15.31
C ILE A 364 -13.90 29.30 16.62
N ASN A 365 -14.31 30.07 17.63
CA ASN A 365 -14.75 29.56 18.93
C ASN A 365 -13.62 28.84 19.73
N LEU A 366 -12.39 29.33 19.57
CA LEU A 366 -11.17 28.83 20.25
C LEU A 366 -11.10 29.15 21.76
N ASN A 367 -12.09 29.89 22.28
CA ASN A 367 -12.13 30.52 23.61
C ASN A 367 -12.09 29.55 24.81
N ASP A 368 -12.03 28.24 24.59
CA ASP A 368 -12.01 27.19 25.63
C ASP A 368 -10.57 26.73 25.99
N ASN A 369 -9.53 27.32 25.39
CA ASN A 369 -8.16 27.20 25.92
C ASN A 369 -8.11 27.81 27.34
N PRO A 370 -7.50 27.15 28.36
CA PRO A 370 -7.45 27.65 29.75
C PRO A 370 -6.87 29.07 29.94
N ARG A 371 -6.20 29.64 28.92
CA ARG A 371 -5.69 31.02 28.93
C ARG A 371 -6.52 32.03 28.11
N LYS A 372 -7.58 31.62 27.39
CA LYS A 372 -8.43 32.46 26.50
C LYS A 372 -7.63 33.36 25.54
N LEU A 373 -6.61 32.79 24.91
CA LEU A 373 -5.66 33.53 24.08
C LEU A 373 -6.17 33.82 22.67
N PHE A 374 -7.06 32.98 22.14
CA PHE A 374 -7.55 33.00 20.76
C PHE A 374 -9.06 32.80 20.72
N ASP A 375 -9.71 33.53 19.81
CA ASP A 375 -11.15 33.46 19.51
C ASP A 375 -11.39 32.99 18.07
N ASN A 376 -10.58 33.49 17.12
CA ASN A 376 -10.58 33.12 15.70
C ASN A 376 -9.13 33.07 15.17
N VAL A 377 -8.86 32.12 14.26
CA VAL A 377 -7.64 32.09 13.43
C VAL A 377 -7.99 31.74 11.98
N ASP A 378 -7.51 32.54 11.03
CA ASP A 378 -7.51 32.19 9.61
C ASP A 378 -6.15 31.66 9.17
N TRP A 379 -6.18 30.57 8.42
CA TRP A 379 -5.03 29.88 7.86
C TRP A 379 -5.06 29.96 6.34
N TYR A 380 -3.91 30.14 5.71
CA TYR A 380 -3.74 29.82 4.30
C TYR A 380 -2.47 29.01 4.05
N GLY A 381 -2.47 28.28 2.94
CA GLY A 381 -1.30 27.57 2.44
C GLY A 381 -1.26 27.60 0.92
N VAL A 382 -0.08 27.87 0.37
CA VAL A 382 0.23 27.79 -1.06
C VAL A 382 1.35 26.78 -1.22
N VAL A 383 1.18 25.86 -2.17
CA VAL A 383 2.22 24.94 -2.62
C VAL A 383 2.29 25.00 -4.14
N VAL A 384 3.51 25.16 -4.67
CA VAL A 384 3.79 25.01 -6.10
C VAL A 384 4.99 24.10 -6.24
N GLN A 385 4.83 22.97 -6.93
CA GLN A 385 5.94 22.08 -7.28
C GLN A 385 5.89 21.73 -8.77
N GLY A 386 7.05 21.54 -9.37
CA GLY A 386 7.16 21.10 -10.75
C GLY A 386 8.46 20.36 -10.99
N SER A 387 8.46 19.55 -12.04
CA SER A 387 9.60 18.70 -12.39
C SER A 387 9.87 18.67 -13.89
N VAL A 388 11.09 18.25 -14.23
CA VAL A 388 11.51 17.97 -15.61
C VAL A 388 12.48 16.79 -15.62
N TYR A 389 12.26 15.85 -16.52
CA TYR A 389 13.19 14.77 -16.82
C TYR A 389 14.35 15.27 -17.67
N LEU A 390 15.59 14.97 -17.25
CA LEU A 390 16.80 15.20 -18.05
C LEU A 390 17.07 14.02 -18.99
N ASP A 391 16.76 12.81 -18.53
CA ASP A 391 16.73 11.56 -19.27
C ASP A 391 15.63 10.65 -18.66
N GLU A 392 15.47 9.41 -19.12
CA GLU A 392 14.43 8.49 -18.63
C GLU A 392 14.54 8.11 -17.14
N LYS A 393 15.69 8.36 -16.50
CA LYS A 393 15.99 7.99 -15.11
C LYS A 393 16.19 9.16 -14.16
N ILE A 394 16.58 10.33 -14.65
CA ILE A 394 16.87 11.51 -13.84
C ILE A 394 15.78 12.56 -14.03
N GLU A 395 15.02 12.83 -12.97
CA GLU A 395 14.06 13.93 -12.89
C GLU A 395 14.53 14.94 -11.85
N LEU A 396 14.66 16.20 -12.27
CA LEU A 396 14.86 17.34 -11.36
C LEU A 396 13.50 17.91 -10.95
N TYR A 397 13.39 18.38 -9.71
CA TYR A 397 12.22 19.12 -9.26
C TYR A 397 12.57 20.31 -8.37
N ALA A 398 11.61 21.24 -8.29
CA ALA A 398 11.58 22.30 -7.30
C ALA A 398 10.19 22.38 -6.67
N ARG A 399 10.12 22.78 -5.39
CA ARG A 399 8.89 23.06 -4.66
C ARG A 399 9.06 24.35 -3.86
N TYR A 400 8.08 25.24 -3.95
CA TYR A 400 7.92 26.37 -3.05
C TYR A 400 6.67 26.21 -2.21
N GLU A 401 6.78 26.50 -0.93
CA GLU A 401 5.69 26.41 0.06
C GLU A 401 5.60 27.74 0.82
N TYR A 402 4.40 28.26 1.00
CA TYR A 402 4.18 29.50 1.75
C TYR A 402 2.84 29.49 2.48
N GLY A 403 2.83 29.76 3.78
CA GLY A 403 1.58 29.81 4.54
C GLY A 403 1.71 29.57 6.04
N GLY A 404 0.56 29.55 6.72
CA GLY A 404 0.46 29.49 8.18
C GLY A 404 -0.82 30.15 8.68
N PRO A 405 -0.95 30.36 10.00
CA PRO A 405 -2.01 31.18 10.57
C PRO A 405 -1.67 32.66 10.35
N THR A 406 -2.63 33.48 9.95
CA THR A 406 -2.32 34.82 9.38
C THR A 406 -3.24 35.95 9.83
N SER A 407 -4.51 35.64 10.12
CA SER A 407 -5.40 36.53 10.86
C SER A 407 -5.69 35.86 12.19
N VAL A 408 -5.59 36.61 13.28
CA VAL A 408 -5.81 36.10 14.64
C VAL A 408 -6.55 37.13 15.45
N VAL A 409 -7.70 36.72 15.99
CA VAL A 409 -8.46 37.50 16.96
C VAL A 409 -8.24 36.85 18.32
N GLY A 410 -7.76 37.60 19.30
CA GLY A 410 -7.37 37.05 20.60
C GLY A 410 -6.78 38.07 21.57
N ASN A 411 -6.37 37.60 22.75
CA ASN A 411 -5.82 38.40 23.85
C ASN A 411 -4.30 38.17 24.06
N LEU A 412 -3.58 37.77 23.02
CA LEU A 412 -2.12 37.63 23.09
C LEU A 412 -1.41 39.00 23.22
N PRO A 413 -0.32 39.08 24.00
CA PRO A 413 0.64 40.18 23.89
C PRO A 413 1.22 40.26 22.46
N PRO A 414 1.47 41.46 21.91
CA PRO A 414 1.92 41.63 20.52
C PRO A 414 3.14 40.78 20.07
N PRO A 415 4.18 40.54 20.88
CA PRO A 415 5.30 39.67 20.48
C PRO A 415 4.85 38.23 20.20
N GLN A 416 4.12 37.63 21.16
CA GLN A 416 3.60 36.26 21.04
C GLN A 416 2.60 36.09 19.89
N LEU A 417 1.94 37.18 19.50
CA LEU A 417 1.06 37.20 18.33
C LEU A 417 1.87 37.14 17.02
N LYS A 418 3.01 37.85 16.94
CA LYS A 418 3.91 37.80 15.78
C LYS A 418 4.51 36.40 15.60
N ASP A 419 5.10 35.82 16.66
CA ASP A 419 5.65 34.44 16.68
C ASP A 419 4.66 33.41 16.12
N PHE A 420 3.37 33.61 16.45
CA PHE A 420 2.31 32.73 16.01
C PHE A 420 1.96 32.94 14.54
N THR A 421 1.81 34.20 14.09
CA THR A 421 1.30 34.54 12.75
C THR A 421 2.35 34.59 11.63
N GLU A 422 3.62 34.33 11.92
CA GLU A 422 4.67 34.33 10.92
C GLU A 422 4.51 33.11 9.98
N PRO A 423 4.28 33.32 8.67
CA PRO A 423 4.07 32.21 7.74
C PRO A 423 5.41 31.54 7.41
N VAL A 424 5.40 30.22 7.27
CA VAL A 424 6.57 29.51 6.70
C VAL A 424 6.77 29.94 5.25
N SER A 425 8.02 29.98 4.81
CA SER A 425 8.42 30.30 3.45
C SER A 425 9.58 29.38 3.09
N ILE A 426 9.31 28.32 2.32
CA ILE A 426 10.25 27.22 2.10
C ILE A 426 10.47 27.03 0.60
N LEU A 427 11.73 26.99 0.19
CA LEU A 427 12.13 26.53 -1.14
C LEU A 427 12.88 25.21 -1.01
N MET A 428 12.45 24.20 -1.76
CA MET A 428 13.13 22.92 -1.91
C MET A 428 13.50 22.67 -3.38
N VAL A 429 14.67 22.06 -3.60
CA VAL A 429 15.12 21.54 -4.89
C VAL A 429 15.64 20.13 -4.72
N GLY A 430 15.40 19.26 -5.70
CA GLY A 430 15.76 17.86 -5.58
C GLY A 430 15.89 17.11 -6.90
N THR A 431 16.27 15.85 -6.77
CA THR A 431 16.48 14.92 -7.88
C THR A 431 15.91 13.56 -7.51
N ASN A 432 15.08 13.01 -8.39
CA ASN A 432 14.69 11.61 -8.39
C ASN A 432 15.59 10.87 -9.37
N TYR A 433 16.24 9.80 -8.89
CA TYR A 433 16.94 8.82 -9.72
C TYR A 433 16.17 7.50 -9.71
N TYR A 434 15.53 7.21 -10.83
CA TYR A 434 14.69 6.04 -11.06
C TYR A 434 15.56 4.85 -11.50
N ILE A 435 15.67 3.85 -10.63
CA ILE A 435 16.37 2.59 -10.93
C ILE A 435 15.44 1.70 -11.75
N ASP A 436 14.19 1.57 -11.28
CA ASP A 436 13.08 0.89 -11.94
C ASP A 436 11.76 1.62 -11.60
N GLY A 437 11.34 2.55 -12.48
CA GLY A 437 10.11 3.35 -12.31
C GLY A 437 9.98 4.00 -10.93
N GLN A 438 8.75 4.06 -10.40
CA GLN A 438 8.51 4.45 -9.00
C GLN A 438 8.83 3.32 -8.01
N ASP A 439 9.06 2.11 -8.49
CA ASP A 439 9.16 0.89 -7.68
C ASP A 439 10.51 0.82 -6.97
N VAL A 440 11.60 1.21 -7.65
CA VAL A 440 12.91 1.44 -7.03
C VAL A 440 13.44 2.82 -7.42
N LYS A 441 13.51 3.73 -6.44
CA LYS A 441 14.03 5.10 -6.65
C LYS A 441 14.87 5.62 -5.48
N LEU A 442 15.86 6.44 -5.81
CA LEU A 442 16.60 7.27 -4.85
C LEU A 442 16.19 8.72 -5.08
N THR A 443 15.62 9.36 -4.05
CA THR A 443 15.34 10.81 -4.06
C THR A 443 16.35 11.53 -3.17
N VAL A 444 16.96 12.60 -3.65
CA VAL A 444 17.78 13.51 -2.84
C VAL A 444 17.21 14.93 -2.97
N ASP A 445 17.01 15.62 -1.86
CA ASP A 445 16.61 17.03 -1.87
C ASP A 445 17.32 17.87 -0.83
N ALA A 446 17.42 19.16 -1.14
CA ALA A 446 17.87 20.19 -0.22
C ALA A 446 16.82 21.31 -0.20
N GLY A 447 16.70 21.99 0.93
CA GLY A 447 15.81 23.13 1.08
C GLY A 447 16.36 24.20 2.00
N ILE A 448 15.75 25.37 1.89
CA ILE A 448 15.93 26.52 2.77
C ILE A 448 14.57 27.01 3.27
N SER A 449 14.45 27.30 4.57
CA SER A 449 13.34 28.10 5.12
C SER A 449 13.83 29.55 5.25
N PHE A 450 13.13 30.48 4.61
CA PHE A 450 13.47 31.91 4.65
C PHE A 450 12.89 32.64 5.87
N ASN A 451 11.87 32.04 6.50
CA ASN A 451 11.19 32.52 7.70
C ASN A 451 11.33 31.46 8.81
N PRO A 452 11.20 31.83 10.10
CA PRO A 452 11.36 30.89 11.20
C PRO A 452 10.27 29.84 11.17
N MET A 453 10.66 28.60 11.46
CA MET A 453 9.72 27.51 11.64
C MET A 453 9.04 27.63 13.01
N SER A 454 7.84 28.22 13.05
CA SER A 454 7.07 28.36 14.29
C SER A 454 6.68 27.00 14.89
N ALA A 455 6.42 26.98 16.20
CA ALA A 455 6.07 25.77 16.94
C ALA A 455 4.88 25.01 16.34
N ILE A 456 3.91 25.74 15.78
CA ILE A 456 2.69 25.15 15.22
C ILE A 456 2.86 24.64 13.78
N MET A 457 3.76 25.23 13.00
CA MET A 457 4.06 24.83 11.63
C MET A 457 5.16 23.75 11.54
N THR A 458 5.97 23.59 12.57
CA THR A 458 7.02 22.58 12.67
C THR A 458 6.44 21.16 12.78
N ILE A 459 6.85 20.25 11.89
CA ILE A 459 6.45 18.83 11.87
C ILE A 459 7.68 17.96 11.63
N ASN A 460 8.08 17.11 12.59
CA ASN A 460 9.36 16.37 12.47
C ASN A 460 9.39 15.36 11.31
N GLN A 461 8.24 14.92 10.79
CA GLN A 461 8.15 14.10 9.57
C GLN A 461 8.71 14.81 8.34
N THR A 462 8.57 16.14 8.23
CA THR A 462 9.12 16.90 7.08
C THR A 462 10.61 17.15 7.23
N GLY A 463 11.10 17.22 8.47
CA GLY A 463 12.51 17.43 8.80
C GLY A 463 12.87 18.85 9.21
N TRP A 464 11.96 19.80 8.99
CA TRP A 464 12.04 21.15 9.53
C TRP A 464 11.89 21.13 11.05
N ARG A 465 12.54 22.06 11.75
CA ARG A 465 12.64 22.11 13.22
C ARG A 465 12.35 23.52 13.72
N GLU A 466 11.77 23.61 14.90
CA GLU A 466 11.33 24.87 15.52
C GLU A 466 12.49 25.87 15.70
N GLU A 467 12.25 27.16 15.46
CA GLU A 467 13.28 28.22 15.50
C GLU A 467 12.84 29.45 16.30
N PRO A 468 13.80 30.21 16.86
CA PRO A 468 13.51 31.46 17.57
C PRO A 468 13.21 32.60 16.60
N GLU A 469 12.63 33.69 17.13
CA GLU A 469 12.24 34.88 16.36
C GLU A 469 13.45 35.61 15.71
N GLU A 470 14.64 35.52 16.31
CA GLU A 470 15.92 36.03 15.79
C GLU A 470 16.77 34.84 15.28
N HIS A 471 16.77 34.57 13.97
CA HIS A 471 17.54 33.48 13.34
C HIS A 471 17.95 33.83 11.90
N ASP A 472 19.08 33.28 11.45
CA ASP A 472 19.37 33.07 10.02
C ASP A 472 18.63 31.85 9.45
N ALA A 473 18.47 31.79 8.12
CA ALA A 473 17.69 30.77 7.41
C ALA A 473 18.03 29.30 7.74
N GLN A 474 17.00 28.47 7.99
CA GLN A 474 17.14 27.03 8.21
C GLN A 474 17.54 26.28 6.93
N PHE A 475 18.46 25.32 7.02
CA PHE A 475 18.81 24.42 5.91
C PHE A 475 18.41 22.98 6.19
N LEU A 476 17.95 22.29 5.15
CA LEU A 476 17.56 20.88 5.20
C LEU A 476 18.20 20.13 4.03
N LEU A 477 18.68 18.92 4.27
CA LEU A 477 19.15 17.97 3.26
C LEU A 477 18.56 16.59 3.60
N ARG A 478 17.93 15.93 2.61
CA ARG A 478 17.39 14.57 2.77
C ARG A 478 17.81 13.68 1.61
N ALA A 479 18.03 12.41 1.89
CA ALA A 479 18.19 11.37 0.88
C ALA A 479 17.33 10.17 1.26
N GLN A 480 16.45 9.72 0.38
CA GLN A 480 15.50 8.63 0.63
C GLN A 480 15.60 7.57 -0.44
N MET A 481 15.94 6.35 -0.02
CA MET A 481 15.86 5.15 -0.84
C MET A 481 14.47 4.52 -0.67
N GLN A 482 13.77 4.33 -1.77
CA GLN A 482 12.45 3.72 -1.83
C GLN A 482 12.49 2.38 -2.55
N LEU A 483 11.78 1.41 -1.99
CA LEU A 483 11.37 0.16 -2.62
C LEU A 483 9.86 0.00 -2.45
N MET A 484 9.12 -0.21 -3.54
CA MET A 484 7.72 -0.67 -3.51
C MET A 484 7.49 -1.75 -4.58
N PHE A 485 6.49 -2.59 -4.33
CA PHE A 485 6.03 -3.72 -5.17
C PHE A 485 4.62 -4.13 -4.72
#